data_AF-A0A2K1XL76-F1
#
_entry.id   AF-A0A2K1XL76-F1
#
_cell.length_a   1.000
_cell.length_b   1.000
_cell.length_c   1.000
_cell.angle_alpha   90.00
_cell.angle_beta   90.00
_cell.angle_gamma   90.00
#
_symmetry.space_group_name_H-M   'P 1'
#
loop_
_entity.id
_entity.type
_entity.pdbx_description
1 polymer ?
#
loop_
_entity_poly.entity_id
_entity_poly.type
_entity_poly.pdbx_seq_one_letter_code
_entity_poly.pdbx_strand_id
1 'polypeptide(L)'
;MNIAYHKKSLSKRFKPDCNNLIDAFSTLPRNLNFIQHSSRLGWKLNKRAKPIMIDPGLYSLNKSEIWWVIKQRSLPTAFKLYTGLSRFLSLF
;
A
#
# COMPACT_ATOMS: atom_id res chain seq x y z
N MET A 1 -26.26 24.86 -48.92
CA MET A 1 -25.13 25.64 -48.39
C MET A 1 -25.06 25.40 -46.89
N ASN A 2 -23.87 25.10 -46.36
CA ASN A 2 -23.61 24.27 -45.17
C ASN A 2 -24.21 24.74 -43.82
N ILE A 3 -24.84 23.81 -43.10
CA ILE A 3 -25.08 23.94 -41.65
C ILE A 3 -23.85 23.34 -40.95
N ALA A 4 -22.95 24.19 -40.48
CA ALA A 4 -21.74 23.77 -39.79
C ALA A 4 -22.08 23.27 -38.37
N TYR A 5 -21.89 21.97 -38.16
CA TYR A 5 -21.86 21.35 -36.83
C TYR A 5 -20.76 21.99 -35.99
N HIS A 6 -21.11 22.88 -35.06
CA HIS A 6 -20.15 23.39 -34.08
C HIS A 6 -20.07 22.43 -32.87
N LYS A 7 -19.49 21.24 -33.07
CA LYS A 7 -19.17 20.31 -31.99
C LYS A 7 -17.92 20.82 -31.25
N LYS A 8 -18.11 21.74 -30.30
CA LYS A 8 -17.01 22.20 -29.45
C LYS A 8 -16.63 21.07 -28.49
N SER A 9 -15.53 20.40 -28.84
CA SER A 9 -14.83 19.41 -28.04
C SER A 9 -14.72 19.85 -26.58
N LEU A 10 -15.41 19.15 -25.68
CA LEU A 10 -15.16 19.18 -24.24
C LEU A 10 -14.80 17.77 -23.77
N SER A 11 -13.76 17.21 -24.38
CA SER A 11 -12.92 16.23 -23.69
C SER A 11 -11.90 17.01 -22.87
N LYS A 12 -12.36 17.69 -21.80
CA LYS A 12 -11.45 18.09 -20.73
C LYS A 12 -11.10 16.83 -19.98
N ARG A 13 -10.05 16.15 -20.45
CA ARG A 13 -9.43 15.02 -19.78
C ARG A 13 -9.20 15.44 -18.33
N PHE A 14 -9.95 14.85 -17.40
CA PHE A 14 -9.82 15.08 -15.97
C PHE A 14 -8.39 14.74 -15.59
N LYS A 15 -7.56 15.78 -15.47
CA LYS A 15 -6.18 15.65 -15.03
C LYS A 15 -6.26 15.95 -13.54
N PRO A 16 -6.20 14.93 -12.67
CA PRO A 16 -6.26 15.17 -11.24
C PRO A 16 -5.09 16.09 -10.90
N ASP A 17 -5.41 17.30 -10.47
CA ASP A 17 -4.42 18.27 -10.06
C ASP A 17 -3.99 17.91 -8.64
N CYS A 18 -2.72 17.55 -8.46
CA CYS A 18 -2.17 17.12 -7.18
C CYS A 18 -2.29 18.21 -6.11
N ASN A 19 -2.46 19.47 -6.52
CA ASN A 19 -2.67 20.62 -5.64
C ASN A 19 -3.94 20.47 -4.77
N ASN A 20 -5.03 19.95 -5.33
CA ASN A 20 -6.30 19.79 -4.60
C ASN A 20 -6.18 18.79 -3.44
N LEU A 21 -5.32 17.79 -3.58
CA LEU A 21 -5.06 16.81 -2.52
C LEU A 21 -4.24 17.43 -1.39
N ILE A 22 -3.18 18.17 -1.73
CA ILE A 22 -2.34 18.84 -0.73
C ILE A 22 -3.16 19.88 0.04
N ASP A 23 -3.97 20.67 -0.64
CA ASP A 23 -4.83 21.67 -0.02
C ASP A 23 -5.89 21.01 0.88
N ALA A 24 -6.53 19.93 0.43
CA ALA A 24 -7.49 19.19 1.26
C ALA A 24 -6.85 18.62 2.54
N PHE A 25 -5.61 18.14 2.46
CA PHE A 25 -4.89 17.59 3.61
C PHE A 25 -4.19 18.63 4.48
N SER A 26 -4.00 19.85 4.00
CA SER A 26 -3.30 20.94 4.72
C SER A 26 -3.98 21.32 6.04
N THR A 27 -5.30 21.14 6.13
CA THR A 27 -6.12 21.48 7.29
C THR A 27 -6.18 20.38 8.35
N LEU A 28 -5.70 19.17 8.02
CA LEU A 28 -5.76 18.06 8.96
C LEU A 28 -4.68 18.16 10.04
N PRO A 29 -4.96 17.66 11.25
CA PRO A 29 -3.94 17.56 12.30
C PRO A 29 -2.74 16.75 11.80
N ARG A 30 -1.53 17.26 12.01
CA ARG A 30 -0.29 16.57 11.60
C ARG A 30 -0.06 15.23 12.29
N ASN A 31 -0.74 14.98 13.40
CA ASN A 31 -0.72 13.73 14.15
C ASN A 31 -1.82 12.73 13.71
N LEU A 32 -2.63 13.08 12.70
CA LEU A 32 -3.62 12.18 12.13
C LEU A 32 -2.94 11.13 11.26
N ASN A 33 -3.29 9.85 11.46
CA ASN A 33 -2.89 8.78 10.56
C ASN A 33 -4.14 8.06 10.04
N PHE A 34 -4.07 7.57 8.80
CA PHE A 34 -5.14 6.80 8.16
C PHE A 34 -4.89 5.29 8.24
N ILE A 35 -4.11 4.86 9.24
CA ILE A 35 -3.77 3.46 9.41
C ILE A 35 -4.97 2.79 10.08
N GLN A 36 -5.60 1.86 9.38
CA GLN A 36 -6.64 1.06 10.00
C GLN A 36 -6.03 0.13 11.05
N HIS A 37 -6.31 0.44 12.32
CA HIS A 37 -5.87 -0.34 13.47
C HIS A 37 -6.72 -1.62 13.67
N SER A 38 -6.81 -2.49 12.66
CA SER A 38 -7.36 -3.83 12.88
C SER A 38 -6.28 -4.75 13.44
N SER A 39 -6.41 -5.10 14.72
CA SER A 39 -5.63 -6.16 15.36
C SER A 39 -6.12 -7.57 14.99
N ARG A 40 -7.22 -7.69 14.23
CA ARG A 40 -7.75 -8.98 13.74
C ARG A 40 -7.01 -9.42 12.48
N LEU A 41 -5.77 -9.86 12.69
CA LEU A 41 -4.85 -10.22 11.62
C LEU A 41 -5.13 -11.61 11.02
N GLY A 42 -5.77 -12.51 11.77
CA GLY A 42 -6.22 -13.82 11.31
C GLY A 42 -5.10 -14.63 10.63
N TRP A 43 -5.38 -15.17 9.43
CA TRP A 43 -4.43 -15.95 8.63
C TRP A 43 -3.15 -15.18 8.26
N LYS A 44 -3.18 -13.85 8.25
CA LYS A 44 -2.02 -13.01 7.89
C LYS A 44 -0.90 -13.12 8.93
N LEU A 45 -1.20 -13.45 10.19
CA LEU A 45 -0.17 -13.70 11.21
C LEU A 45 0.73 -14.86 10.79
N ASN A 46 0.12 -16.00 10.45
CA ASN A 46 0.86 -17.20 10.10
C ASN A 46 1.59 -17.05 8.75
N LYS A 47 1.03 -16.26 7.81
CA LYS A 47 1.62 -16.08 6.48
C LYS A 47 2.62 -14.92 6.36
N ARG A 48 2.59 -13.93 7.25
CA ARG A 48 3.45 -12.73 7.15
C ARG A 48 4.24 -12.40 8.41
N ALA A 49 3.72 -12.73 9.58
CA ALA A 49 4.35 -12.34 10.85
C ALA A 49 5.20 -13.44 11.49
N LYS A 50 5.03 -14.69 11.08
CA LYS A 50 5.76 -15.87 11.60
C LYS A 50 6.86 -16.42 10.69
N PRO A 51 6.81 -16.29 9.35
CA PRO A 51 7.91 -16.76 8.49
C PRO A 51 9.23 -16.05 8.78
N ILE A 52 10.33 -16.75 8.54
CA ILE A 52 11.69 -16.22 8.64
C ILE A 52 12.33 -16.29 7.25
N MET A 53 12.87 -15.17 6.81
CA MET A 53 13.64 -15.04 5.58
C MET A 53 15.09 -14.76 5.98
N ILE A 54 16.03 -15.45 5.33
CA ILE A 54 17.46 -15.20 5.48
C ILE A 54 17.95 -14.58 4.18
N ASP A 55 18.53 -13.39 4.28
CA ASP A 55 19.16 -12.68 3.18
C ASP A 55 20.66 -12.57 3.44
N PRO A 56 21.48 -13.42 2.81
CA PRO A 56 22.94 -13.36 2.90
C PRO A 56 23.51 -12.01 2.47
N GLY A 57 22.82 -11.27 1.60
CA GLY A 57 23.24 -9.93 1.18
C GLY A 57 23.27 -8.89 2.31
N LEU A 58 22.65 -9.16 3.46
CA LEU A 58 22.66 -8.28 4.62
C LEU A 58 23.88 -8.48 5.54
N TYR A 59 24.54 -9.64 5.51
CA TYR A 59 25.59 -9.98 6.48
C TYR A 59 26.81 -10.71 5.89
N SER A 60 26.78 -11.11 4.61
CA SER A 60 27.86 -11.79 3.92
C SER A 60 28.39 -10.93 2.77
N LEU A 61 29.72 -10.90 2.61
CA LEU A 61 30.38 -10.29 1.44
C LEU A 61 30.03 -11.04 0.15
N ASN A 62 29.91 -12.37 0.26
CA ASN A 62 29.50 -13.23 -0.84
C ASN A 62 27.97 -13.33 -0.84
N LYS A 63 27.35 -12.65 -1.81
CA LYS A 63 25.90 -12.66 -2.00
C LYS A 63 25.47 -14.00 -2.56
N SER A 64 24.40 -14.55 -2.00
CA SER A 64 23.72 -15.74 -2.50
C SER A 64 22.21 -15.56 -2.39
N GLU A 65 21.46 -16.54 -2.88
CA GLU A 65 20.01 -16.45 -2.95
C GLU A 65 19.36 -16.30 -1.56
N ILE A 66 18.28 -15.53 -1.53
CA ILE A 66 17.41 -15.41 -0.36
C ILE A 66 16.65 -16.73 -0.20
N TRP A 67 16.59 -17.24 1.02
CA TRP A 67 15.88 -18.48 1.29
C TRP A 67 14.97 -18.38 2.51
N TRP A 68 13.90 -19.18 2.45
CA TRP A 68 12.87 -19.27 3.48
C TRP A 68 13.17 -20.43 4.42
N VAL A 69 13.08 -20.17 5.73
CA VAL A 69 13.25 -21.21 6.74
C VAL A 69 11.93 -21.97 6.92
N ILE A 70 12.00 -23.30 6.97
CA ILE A 70 10.83 -24.17 7.16
C ILE A 70 10.19 -23.93 8.53
N LYS A 71 11.01 -23.74 9.57
CA LYS A 71 10.55 -23.42 10.92
C LYS A 71 10.11 -21.96 11.01
N GLN A 72 8.94 -21.77 11.60
CA GLN A 72 8.38 -20.45 11.89
C GLN A 72 8.81 -19.95 13.25
N ARG A 73 8.95 -18.63 13.40
CA ARG A 73 9.15 -17.98 14.72
C ARG A 73 7.81 -17.70 15.41
N SER A 74 7.90 -17.45 16.72
CA SER A 74 6.81 -16.84 17.47
C SER A 74 6.51 -15.42 16.96
N LEU A 75 5.34 -14.90 17.34
CA LEU A 75 4.97 -13.54 16.98
C LEU A 75 5.90 -12.53 17.67
N PRO A 76 6.38 -11.49 16.96
CA PRO A 76 7.17 -10.44 17.61
C PRO A 76 6.33 -9.75 18.67
N THR A 77 6.92 -9.49 19.83
CA THR A 77 6.28 -8.78 20.94
C THR A 77 6.80 -7.35 21.11
N ALA A 78 7.91 -7.01 20.45
CA ALA A 78 8.51 -5.67 20.51
C ALA A 78 7.63 -4.58 19.88
N PHE A 79 6.67 -4.94 19.03
CA PHE A 79 5.75 -4.00 18.39
C PHE A 79 4.40 -4.65 18.10
N LYS A 80 3.36 -3.82 17.95
CA LYS A 80 2.01 -4.27 17.61
C LYS A 80 1.82 -4.30 16.10
N LEU A 81 1.34 -5.44 15.61
CA LEU A 81 1.04 -5.64 14.19
C LEU A 81 -0.35 -5.08 13.84
N TYR A 82 -0.42 -4.34 12.74
CA TYR A 82 -1.66 -3.85 12.16
C TYR A 82 -1.67 -4.24 10.67
N THR A 83 -2.84 -4.58 10.12
CA THR A 83 -2.98 -4.69 8.66
C THR A 83 -3.84 -3.56 8.13
N GLY A 84 -3.35 -2.88 7.10
CA GLY A 84 -4.21 -2.06 6.25
C GLY A 84 -5.20 -2.93 5.46
N LEU A 85 -6.33 -2.33 5.10
CA LEU A 85 -7.16 -2.84 4.01
C LEU A 85 -6.40 -2.63 2.70
N SER A 86 -6.00 -3.71 2.05
CA SER A 86 -5.62 -3.67 0.64
C SER A 86 -6.90 -3.77 -0.18
N ARG A 87 -7.54 -2.64 -0.47
CA ARG A 87 -8.64 -2.63 -1.44
C ARG A 87 -8.04 -2.69 -2.85
N PHE A 88 -7.86 -3.89 -3.37
CA PHE A 88 -8.00 -4.09 -4.81
C PHE A 88 -9.50 -4.19 -5.06
N LEU A 89 -10.14 -3.06 -5.35
CA LEU A 89 -11.45 -3.09 -6.00
C LEU A 89 -11.17 -3.50 -7.44
N SER A 90 -11.26 -4.81 -7.72
CA SER A 90 -11.68 -5.25 -9.05
C SER A 90 -13.15 -4.83 -9.15
N LEU A 91 -13.41 -3.66 -9.74
CA LEU A 91 -14.70 -3.51 -10.40
C LEU A 91 -14.66 -4.47 -11.59
N PHE A 92 -15.60 -5.40 -11.59
CA PHE A 92 -15.98 -6.13 -12.81
C PHE A 92 -16.34 -5.14 -13.92
#